data_AF-A0A3Q0DJH1-F1
#
_entry.id   AF-A0A3Q0DJH1-F1
#
_cell.length_a   1.000
_cell.length_b   1.000
_cell.length_c   1.000
_cell.angle_alpha   90.00
_cell.angle_beta   90.00
_cell.angle_gamma   90.00
#
_symmetry.space_group_name_H-M   'P 1'
#
loop_
_entity.id
_entity.type
_entity.pdbx_description
1 polymer ?
#
loop_
_entity_poly.entity_id
_entity_poly.type
_entity_poly.pdbx_seq_one_letter_code
_entity_poly.pdbx_strand_id
1 'polypeptide(L)'
;MVCQGLCLYVATLLSGLLQCLGFAGVLFGWPSLVFVFKREHYFEELCKPNAELMHNATSLDDCEARDEKFSLIFTVASFMNNFMTFPTGHIFDRFKTTVACLIAIFLYTSATLTIAFTSAVSAVLLFLAMPMLTVGGILFLITNLQIGNLFGKHRSTVITLYNGAFDSSSAVFLIIK
;
A
#
# COMPACT_ATOMS: atom_id res chain seq x y z
N MET A 1 -27.26 27.64 -8.43
CA MET A 1 -26.48 27.33 -7.21
C MET A 1 -26.50 25.85 -6.81
N VAL A 2 -27.64 25.13 -6.84
CA VAL A 2 -27.70 23.69 -6.49
C VAL A 2 -26.85 22.80 -7.41
N CYS A 3 -26.83 23.08 -8.72
CA CYS A 3 -26.06 22.30 -9.70
C CYS A 3 -24.53 22.37 -9.46
N GLN A 4 -24.03 23.51 -8.96
CA GLN A 4 -22.61 23.73 -8.71
C GLN A 4 -22.13 22.97 -7.46
N GLY A 5 -22.97 22.85 -6.43
CA GLY A 5 -22.69 22.01 -5.26
C GLY A 5 -22.71 20.51 -5.58
N LEU A 6 -23.65 20.06 -6.41
CA LEU A 6 -23.73 18.65 -6.83
C LEU A 6 -22.52 18.23 -7.67
N CYS A 7 -22.11 19.05 -8.65
CA CYS A 7 -20.89 18.79 -9.43
C CYS A 7 -19.65 18.71 -8.55
N LEU A 8 -19.53 19.59 -7.55
CA LEU A 8 -18.42 19.55 -6.60
C LEU A 8 -18.43 18.25 -5.78
N TYR A 9 -19.59 17.79 -5.31
CA TYR A 9 -19.68 16.58 -4.49
C TYR A 9 -19.34 15.33 -5.30
N VAL A 10 -19.83 15.25 -6.54
CA VAL A 10 -19.50 14.15 -7.45
C VAL A 10 -18.03 14.17 -7.83
N ALA A 11 -17.46 15.35 -8.10
CA ALA A 11 -16.03 15.49 -8.39
C ALA A 11 -15.16 15.00 -7.23
N THR A 12 -15.49 15.39 -5.99
CA THR A 12 -14.78 14.93 -4.78
C THR A 12 -14.90 13.42 -4.57
N LEU A 13 -16.09 12.85 -4.84
CA LEU A 13 -16.30 11.40 -4.80
C LEU A 13 -15.41 10.68 -5.82
N LEU A 14 -15.43 11.12 -7.08
CA LEU A 14 -14.65 10.50 -8.15
C LEU A 14 -13.14 10.63 -7.91
N SER A 15 -12.67 11.79 -7.46
CA SER A 15 -11.26 11.98 -7.15
C SER A 15 -10.80 11.09 -6.00
N GLY A 16 -11.63 10.94 -4.96
CA GLY A 16 -11.34 10.03 -3.86
C GLY A 16 -11.31 8.57 -4.31
N LEU A 17 -12.26 8.13 -5.14
CA LEU A 17 -12.29 6.76 -5.65
C LEU A 17 -11.04 6.45 -6.47
N LEU A 18 -10.63 7.39 -7.33
CA LEU A 18 -9.41 7.27 -8.12
C LEU A 18 -8.17 7.19 -7.21
N GLN A 19 -8.14 8.00 -6.15
CA GLN A 19 -7.06 7.97 -5.16
C GLN A 19 -7.02 6.62 -4.43
N CYS A 20 -8.16 6.08 -3.99
CA CYS A 20 -8.22 4.77 -3.34
C CYS A 20 -7.81 3.64 -4.28
N LEU A 21 -8.26 3.68 -5.54
CA LEU A 21 -7.94 2.66 -6.54
C LEU A 21 -6.46 2.67 -6.92
N GLY A 22 -5.85 3.84 -7.06
CA GLY A 22 -4.46 3.97 -7.50
C GLY A 22 -3.43 3.81 -6.38
N PHE A 23 -3.74 4.28 -5.17
CA PHE A 23 -2.72 4.47 -4.14
C PHE A 23 -2.98 3.71 -2.83
N ALA A 24 -4.23 3.42 -2.48
CA ALA A 24 -4.52 3.01 -1.11
C ALA A 24 -4.25 1.52 -0.83
N GLY A 25 -4.57 0.60 -1.75
CA GLY A 25 -4.42 -0.85 -1.50
C GLY A 25 -3.24 -1.50 -2.23
N VAL A 26 -2.11 -0.81 -2.33
CA VAL A 26 -0.87 -1.34 -2.96
C VAL A 26 -0.43 -2.69 -2.38
N LEU A 27 -0.66 -2.90 -1.08
CA LEU A 27 -0.34 -4.16 -0.41
C LEU A 27 -1.08 -5.37 -1.03
N PHE A 28 -2.30 -5.20 -1.55
CA PHE A 28 -3.03 -6.28 -2.22
C PHE A 28 -2.40 -6.71 -3.54
N GLY A 29 -1.65 -5.80 -4.19
CA GLY A 29 -0.85 -6.08 -5.38
C GLY A 29 0.54 -6.67 -5.08
N TRP A 30 0.82 -7.05 -3.81
CA TRP A 30 2.14 -7.54 -3.38
C TRP A 30 2.75 -8.64 -4.27
N PRO A 31 2.01 -9.66 -4.74
CA PRO A 31 2.59 -10.68 -5.62
C PRO A 31 3.20 -10.10 -6.91
N SER A 32 2.57 -9.07 -7.49
CA SER A 32 3.11 -8.37 -8.67
C SER A 32 4.36 -7.55 -8.32
N LEU A 33 4.38 -6.89 -7.16
CA LEU A 33 5.54 -6.14 -6.67
C LEU A 33 6.75 -7.04 -6.41
N VAL A 34 6.54 -8.20 -5.78
CA VAL A 34 7.62 -9.18 -5.54
C VAL A 34 8.24 -9.63 -6.86
N PHE A 35 7.43 -9.87 -7.89
CA PHE A 35 7.94 -10.20 -9.21
C PHE A 35 8.88 -9.11 -9.77
N VAL A 36 8.49 -7.84 -9.64
CA VAL A 36 9.32 -6.70 -10.06
C VAL A 36 10.60 -6.61 -9.22
N PHE A 37 10.52 -6.74 -7.89
CA PHE A 37 11.70 -6.70 -7.02
C PHE A 37 12.69 -7.85 -7.31
N LYS A 38 12.17 -9.05 -7.61
CA LYS A 38 13.00 -10.18 -8.04
C LYS A 38 13.73 -9.88 -9.34
N ARG A 39 13.05 -9.23 -10.31
CA ARG A 39 13.64 -8.80 -11.59
C ARG A 39 14.71 -7.71 -11.42
N GLU A 40 14.55 -6.82 -10.43
CA GLU A 40 15.54 -5.80 -10.07
C GLU A 40 16.66 -6.34 -9.16
N HIS A 41 16.82 -7.67 -9.07
CA HIS A 41 17.89 -8.33 -8.32
C HIS A 41 17.91 -8.05 -6.81
N TYR A 42 16.77 -7.66 -6.23
CA TYR A 42 16.67 -7.44 -4.78
C TYR A 42 16.91 -8.75 -4.03
N PHE A 43 17.71 -8.67 -2.96
CA PHE A 43 18.07 -9.80 -2.10
C PHE A 43 18.74 -10.97 -2.86
N GLU A 44 19.37 -10.69 -4.00
CA GLU A 44 20.05 -11.72 -4.79
C GLU A 44 21.26 -12.34 -4.09
N GLU A 45 21.88 -11.60 -3.18
CA GLU A 45 23.00 -12.09 -2.38
C GLU A 45 22.61 -13.27 -1.48
N LEU A 46 21.35 -13.37 -1.04
CA LEU A 46 20.86 -14.49 -0.23
C LEU A 46 20.73 -15.79 -1.03
N CYS A 47 20.85 -15.72 -2.35
CA CYS A 47 20.72 -16.87 -3.26
C CYS A 47 22.05 -17.42 -3.74
N LYS A 48 23.18 -16.87 -3.27
CA LYS A 48 24.50 -17.37 -3.64
C LYS A 48 24.69 -18.76 -3.03
N PRO A 49 24.99 -19.79 -3.82
CA PRO A 49 25.25 -21.11 -3.27
C PRO A 49 26.51 -21.04 -2.41
N ASN A 50 26.42 -21.49 -1.17
CA ASN A 50 27.59 -21.74 -0.35
C ASN A 50 28.51 -22.69 -1.12
N ALA A 51 29.72 -22.23 -1.45
CA ALA A 51 30.70 -22.95 -2.25
C ALA A 51 31.20 -24.26 -1.61
N GLU A 52 30.66 -24.67 -0.46
CA GLU A 52 31.05 -25.88 0.28
C GLU A 52 30.08 -27.06 0.09
N LEU A 53 28.97 -26.90 -0.65
CA LEU A 53 27.96 -27.98 -0.82
C LEU A 53 27.68 -28.33 -2.29
N MET A 54 28.68 -28.19 -3.16
CA MET A 54 28.64 -28.78 -4.51
C MET A 54 28.97 -30.27 -4.45
N HIS A 55 27.99 -31.10 -4.09
CA HIS A 55 27.84 -32.40 -4.73
C HIS A 55 26.37 -32.83 -4.68
N ASN A 56 25.75 -32.91 -5.85
CA ASN A 56 24.44 -33.55 -6.12
C ASN A 56 23.16 -32.83 -5.65
N ALA A 57 22.97 -31.56 -6.03
CA ALA A 57 21.61 -31.04 -6.22
C ALA A 57 21.54 -30.18 -7.48
N THR A 58 20.97 -30.77 -8.52
CA THR A 58 20.47 -30.11 -9.73
C THR A 58 19.51 -28.98 -9.37
N SER A 59 19.91 -27.73 -9.65
CA SER A 59 19.08 -26.70 -10.29
C SER A 59 17.55 -26.77 -10.05
N LEU A 60 17.05 -26.40 -8.86
CA LEU A 60 15.62 -26.04 -8.67
C LEU A 60 15.22 -25.51 -7.28
N ASP A 61 16.16 -25.14 -6.40
CA ASP A 61 15.79 -24.39 -5.18
C ASP A 61 15.76 -22.90 -5.52
N ASP A 62 14.59 -22.43 -5.94
CA ASP A 62 14.21 -21.02 -5.95
C ASP A 62 14.45 -20.45 -4.54
N CYS A 63 15.64 -19.89 -4.34
CA CYS A 63 16.11 -19.12 -3.20
C CYS A 63 15.11 -18.88 -2.04
N GLU A 64 14.90 -19.90 -1.21
CA GLU A 64 13.92 -19.90 -0.10
C GLU A 64 14.15 -18.71 0.84
N ALA A 65 15.41 -18.42 1.17
CA ALA A 65 15.80 -17.30 2.03
C ALA A 65 15.40 -15.92 1.47
N ARG A 66 15.34 -15.74 0.14
CA ARG A 66 14.85 -14.49 -0.47
C ARG A 66 13.34 -14.36 -0.30
N ASP A 67 12.61 -15.45 -0.50
CA ASP A 67 11.14 -15.45 -0.40
C ASP A 67 10.67 -15.33 1.06
N GLU A 68 11.43 -15.88 2.01
CA GLU A 68 11.26 -15.62 3.43
C GLU A 68 11.35 -14.12 3.77
N LYS A 69 12.33 -13.39 3.20
CA LYS A 69 12.45 -11.94 3.44
C LYS A 69 11.26 -11.17 2.88
N PHE A 70 10.81 -11.49 1.66
CA PHE A 70 9.61 -10.85 1.09
C PHE A 70 8.34 -11.18 1.90
N SER A 71 8.19 -12.43 2.36
CA SER A 71 7.10 -12.84 3.24
C SER A 71 7.12 -12.08 4.58
N LEU A 72 8.32 -11.87 5.14
CA LEU A 72 8.50 -11.08 6.35
C LEU A 72 8.10 -9.61 6.14
N ILE A 73 8.52 -8.98 5.03
CA ILE A 73 8.13 -7.60 4.68
C ILE A 73 6.60 -7.49 4.60
N PHE A 74 5.95 -8.43 3.90
CA PHE A 74 4.49 -8.46 3.79
C PHE A 74 3.80 -8.63 5.15
N THR A 75 4.33 -9.53 5.99
CA THR A 75 3.80 -9.79 7.33
C THR A 75 3.92 -8.56 8.22
N VAL A 76 5.08 -7.89 8.23
CA VAL A 76 5.30 -6.66 9.00
C VAL A 76 4.40 -5.54 8.48
N ALA A 77 4.28 -5.36 7.16
CA ALA A 77 3.40 -4.35 6.59
C ALA A 77 1.92 -4.61 6.95
N SER A 78 1.46 -5.84 6.88
CA SER A 78 0.10 -6.25 7.27
C SER A 78 -0.16 -6.06 8.76
N PHE A 79 0.80 -6.42 9.61
CA PHE A 79 0.69 -6.20 11.05
C PHE A 79 0.67 -4.71 11.39
N MET A 80 1.56 -3.91 10.79
CA MET A 80 1.60 -2.46 10.98
C MET A 80 0.33 -1.78 10.50
N ASN A 81 -0.29 -2.25 9.41
CA ASN A 81 -1.59 -1.74 8.95
C ASN A 81 -2.65 -1.81 10.05
N ASN A 82 -2.79 -2.99 10.66
CA ASN A 82 -3.76 -3.24 11.73
C ASN A 82 -3.38 -2.50 13.02
N PHE A 83 -2.11 -2.58 13.41
CA PHE A 83 -1.62 -1.97 14.64
C PHE A 83 -1.74 -0.43 14.60
N MET A 84 -1.33 0.19 13.49
CA MET A 84 -1.39 1.64 13.34
C MET A 84 -2.80 2.17 13.13
N THR A 85 -3.79 1.33 12.83
CA THR A 85 -5.20 1.73 12.77
C THR A 85 -5.68 2.29 14.12
N PHE A 86 -5.18 1.77 15.25
CA PHE A 86 -5.55 2.26 16.58
C PHE A 86 -4.99 3.68 16.89
N PRO A 87 -3.66 3.93 16.80
CA PRO A 87 -3.11 5.27 16.94
C PRO A 87 -3.67 6.27 15.93
N THR A 88 -3.85 5.85 14.68
CA THR A 88 -4.40 6.74 13.65
C THR A 88 -5.87 7.06 13.88
N GLY A 89 -6.67 6.13 14.41
CA GLY A 89 -8.02 6.41 14.88
C GLY A 89 -8.05 7.47 15.97
N HIS A 90 -7.14 7.38 16.96
CA HIS A 90 -7.03 8.41 18.00
C HIS A 90 -6.66 9.79 17.44
N ILE A 91 -5.70 9.84 16.51
CA ILE A 91 -5.32 11.09 15.83
C ILE A 91 -6.50 11.65 15.03
N PHE A 92 -7.23 10.78 14.32
CA PHE A 92 -8.38 11.14 13.52
C PHE A 92 -9.48 11.79 14.37
N ASP A 93 -9.78 11.20 15.53
CA ASP A 93 -10.81 11.69 16.45
C ASP A 93 -10.42 13.04 17.09
N ARG A 94 -9.12 13.28 17.35
CA ARG A 94 -8.65 14.49 18.05
C ARG A 94 -8.32 15.65 17.12
N PHE A 95 -7.67 15.38 15.99
CA PHE A 95 -7.09 16.40 15.11
C PHE A 95 -7.86 16.60 13.81
N LYS A 96 -9.01 15.93 13.66
CA LYS A 96 -9.89 15.98 12.48
C LYS A 96 -9.24 15.40 11.22
N THR A 97 -10.06 15.24 10.18
CA THR A 97 -9.70 14.64 8.89
C THR A 97 -8.49 15.30 8.20
N THR A 98 -8.30 16.62 8.34
CA THR A 98 -7.24 17.34 7.63
C THR A 98 -5.85 16.93 8.08
N VAL A 99 -5.62 16.80 9.39
CA VAL A 99 -4.31 16.41 9.93
C VAL A 99 -4.00 14.95 9.59
N ALA A 100 -5.00 14.07 9.71
CA ALA A 100 -4.86 12.67 9.30
C ALA A 100 -4.51 12.56 7.80
N CYS A 101 -5.10 13.39 6.95
CA CYS A 101 -4.79 13.42 5.52
C CYS A 101 -3.35 13.90 5.25
N LEU A 102 -2.87 14.93 5.95
CA LEU A 102 -1.48 15.39 5.81
C LEU A 102 -0.47 14.33 6.24
N ILE A 103 -0.74 13.61 7.33
CA ILE A 103 0.08 12.48 7.78
C ILE A 103 0.06 11.36 6.74
N ALA A 104 -1.10 11.04 6.17
CA ALA A 104 -1.24 10.04 5.11
C ALA A 104 -0.37 10.40 3.91
N ILE A 105 -0.45 11.65 3.43
CA ILE A 105 0.35 12.15 2.30
C ILE A 105 1.84 12.04 2.62
N PHE A 106 2.26 12.47 3.81
CA PHE A 106 3.66 12.42 4.21
C PHE A 106 4.20 10.99 4.27
N LEU A 107 3.47 10.06 4.90
CA LEU A 107 3.86 8.65 4.97
C LEU A 107 3.89 8.00 3.60
N TYR A 108 2.88 8.27 2.77
CA TYR A 108 2.79 7.69 1.44
C TYR A 108 3.89 8.20 0.50
N THR A 109 4.10 9.51 0.46
CA THR A 109 5.13 10.14 -0.39
C THR A 109 6.55 9.76 0.05
N SER A 110 6.82 9.73 1.35
CA SER A 110 8.13 9.28 1.85
C SER A 110 8.38 7.81 1.54
N ALA A 111 7.36 6.95 1.64
CA ALA A 111 7.48 5.55 1.29
C ALA A 111 7.72 5.32 -0.21
N THR A 112 6.95 5.97 -1.09
CA THR A 112 7.15 5.84 -2.55
C THR A 112 8.50 6.41 -2.98
N LEU A 113 8.93 7.52 -2.38
CA LEU A 113 10.25 8.10 -2.63
C LEU A 113 11.37 7.13 -2.20
N THR A 114 11.21 6.50 -1.03
CA THR A 114 12.15 5.49 -0.55
C THR A 114 12.22 4.32 -1.52
N ILE A 115 11.09 3.79 -1.97
CA ILE A 115 11.05 2.68 -2.95
C ILE A 115 11.71 3.11 -4.27
N ALA A 116 11.45 4.33 -4.75
CA ALA A 116 12.00 4.83 -6.01
C ALA A 116 13.54 4.96 -6.00
N PHE A 117 14.13 5.28 -4.85
CA PHE A 117 15.60 5.35 -4.69
C PHE A 117 16.23 4.06 -4.17
N THR A 118 15.43 3.04 -3.87
CA THR A 118 15.96 1.77 -3.41
C THR A 118 16.59 1.02 -4.59
N SER A 119 17.71 0.36 -4.33
CA SER A 119 18.41 -0.51 -5.28
C SER A 119 18.66 -1.86 -4.62
N ALA A 120 19.20 -2.84 -5.36
CA ALA A 120 19.51 -4.17 -4.82
C ALA A 120 20.41 -4.11 -3.55
N VAL A 121 21.32 -3.14 -3.46
CA VAL A 121 22.23 -2.95 -2.31
C VAL A 121 21.49 -2.40 -1.07
N SER A 122 20.44 -1.60 -1.29
CA SER A 122 19.65 -0.98 -0.23
C SER A 122 18.30 -1.66 0.00
N ALA A 123 18.11 -2.90 -0.49
CA ALA A 123 16.85 -3.65 -0.41
C ALA A 123 16.24 -3.74 1.00
N VAL A 124 17.06 -3.62 2.06
CA VAL A 124 16.62 -3.56 3.46
C VAL A 124 15.67 -2.38 3.72
N LEU A 125 15.76 -1.28 2.98
CA LEU A 125 14.84 -0.13 3.09
C LEU A 125 13.38 -0.51 2.80
N LEU A 126 13.11 -1.60 2.07
CA LEU A 126 11.75 -2.10 1.86
C LEU A 126 11.05 -2.49 3.17
N PHE A 127 11.80 -2.92 4.19
CA PHE A 127 11.23 -3.21 5.51
C PHE A 127 10.64 -1.98 6.19
N LEU A 128 11.15 -0.79 5.87
CA LEU A 128 10.61 0.47 6.37
C LEU A 128 9.55 1.03 5.42
N ALA A 129 9.86 1.02 4.12
CA ALA A 129 9.01 1.66 3.11
C ALA A 129 7.64 0.97 2.98
N MET A 130 7.58 -0.36 2.96
CA MET A 130 6.33 -1.08 2.74
C MET A 130 5.30 -0.91 3.88
N PRO A 131 5.69 -0.97 5.17
CA PRO A 131 4.78 -0.63 6.26
C PRO A 131 4.31 0.82 6.21
N MET A 132 5.21 1.79 5.95
CA MET A 132 4.84 3.20 5.84
C MET A 132 3.86 3.43 4.68
N LEU A 133 4.09 2.79 3.54
CA LEU A 133 3.21 2.84 2.36
C LEU A 133 1.80 2.34 2.71
N THR A 134 1.74 1.17 3.35
CA THR A 134 0.48 0.53 3.74
C THR A 134 -0.30 1.38 4.75
N VAL A 135 0.38 1.92 5.77
CA VAL A 135 -0.24 2.81 6.78
C VAL A 135 -0.74 4.11 6.15
N GLY A 136 0.02 4.69 5.21
CA GLY A 136 -0.44 5.84 4.43
C GLY A 136 -1.68 5.51 3.58
N GLY A 137 -1.72 4.32 2.97
CA GLY A 137 -2.83 3.85 2.16
C GLY A 137 -4.13 3.69 2.93
N ILE A 138 -4.11 3.03 4.10
CA ILE A 138 -5.31 2.89 4.93
C ILE A 138 -5.80 4.24 5.48
N LEU A 139 -4.89 5.15 5.81
CA LEU A 139 -5.24 6.52 6.20
C LEU A 139 -5.94 7.29 5.07
N PHE A 140 -5.52 7.08 3.82
CA PHE A 140 -6.23 7.63 2.67
C PHE A 140 -7.64 7.07 2.54
N LEU A 141 -7.83 5.77 2.77
CA LEU A 141 -9.18 5.19 2.80
C LEU A 141 -10.03 5.86 3.87
N ILE A 142 -9.57 5.88 5.13
CA ILE A 142 -10.31 6.42 6.28
C ILE A 142 -10.70 7.89 6.07
N THR A 143 -9.77 8.70 5.54
CA THR A 143 -10.04 10.12 5.25
C THR A 143 -11.05 10.29 4.13
N ASN A 144 -10.99 9.47 3.07
CA ASN A 144 -11.97 9.48 1.98
C ASN A 144 -13.37 8.96 2.41
N LEU A 145 -13.47 8.06 3.38
CA LEU A 145 -14.76 7.61 3.92
C LEU A 145 -15.60 8.76 4.51
N GLN A 146 -14.96 9.86 4.93
CA GLN A 146 -15.67 11.05 5.43
C GLN A 146 -16.48 11.77 4.35
N ILE A 147 -16.10 11.62 3.08
CA ILE A 147 -16.87 12.14 1.94
C ILE A 147 -18.26 11.52 1.93
N GLY A 148 -18.42 10.28 2.41
CA GLY A 148 -19.73 9.65 2.56
C GLY A 148 -20.69 10.45 3.44
N ASN A 149 -20.20 11.22 4.41
CA ASN A 149 -21.06 12.05 5.27
C ASN A 149 -21.72 13.20 4.47
N LEU A 150 -21.13 13.63 3.34
CA LEU A 150 -21.70 14.67 2.47
C LEU A 150 -22.94 14.20 1.72
N PHE A 151 -23.13 12.88 1.56
CA PHE A 151 -24.22 12.28 0.78
C PHE A 151 -25.43 11.88 1.65
N GLY A 152 -25.43 12.22 2.94
CA GLY A 152 -26.57 12.04 3.85
C GLY A 152 -27.18 10.63 3.79
N LYS A 153 -28.34 10.49 3.16
CA LYS A 153 -29.08 9.21 3.01
C LYS A 153 -28.28 8.13 2.26
N HIS A 154 -27.35 8.50 1.39
CA HIS A 154 -26.54 7.57 0.59
C HIS A 154 -25.14 7.32 1.18
N ARG A 155 -24.88 7.75 2.41
CA ARG A 155 -23.59 7.59 3.10
C ARG A 155 -23.05 6.16 3.04
N SER A 156 -23.89 5.17 3.36
CA SER A 156 -23.48 3.76 3.38
C SER A 156 -23.00 3.29 2.00
N THR A 157 -23.76 3.61 0.94
CA THR A 157 -23.40 3.28 -0.44
C THR A 157 -22.05 3.87 -0.83
N VAL A 158 -21.79 5.13 -0.48
CA VAL A 158 -20.51 5.79 -0.77
C VAL A 158 -19.35 5.12 0.00
N ILE A 159 -19.55 4.81 1.28
CA ILE A 159 -18.55 4.09 2.09
C ILE A 159 -18.25 2.71 1.49
N THR A 160 -19.27 1.95 1.10
CA THR A 160 -19.08 0.65 0.46
C THR A 160 -18.33 0.78 -0.88
N LEU A 161 -18.64 1.81 -1.67
CA LEU A 161 -17.95 2.08 -2.93
C LEU A 161 -16.45 2.35 -2.73
N TYR A 162 -16.09 3.11 -1.70
CA TYR A 162 -14.69 3.36 -1.33
C TYR A 162 -13.94 2.11 -0.90
N ASN A 163 -14.55 1.26 -0.07
CA ASN A 163 -13.95 -0.02 0.32
C ASN A 163 -13.80 -0.94 -0.90
N GLY A 164 -14.81 -1.02 -1.77
CA GLY A 164 -14.72 -1.77 -3.02
C GLY A 164 -13.58 -1.28 -3.93
N ALA A 165 -13.41 0.05 -4.05
CA ALA A 165 -12.28 0.63 -4.79
C ALA A 165 -10.92 0.33 -4.14
N PHE A 166 -10.84 0.36 -2.81
CA PHE A 166 -9.64 -0.01 -2.06
C PHE A 166 -9.24 -1.47 -2.29
N ASP A 167 -10.18 -2.40 -2.16
CA ASP A 167 -9.92 -3.83 -2.38
C ASP A 167 -9.56 -4.13 -3.85
N SER A 168 -10.19 -3.40 -4.79
CA SER A 168 -9.95 -3.53 -6.23
C SER A 168 -8.65 -2.90 -6.71
N SER A 169 -7.93 -2.15 -5.88
CA SER A 169 -6.67 -1.49 -6.25
C SER A 169 -5.56 -2.45 -6.71
N SER A 170 -5.61 -3.72 -6.26
CA SER A 170 -4.74 -4.79 -6.76
C SER A 170 -4.83 -4.99 -8.28
N ALA A 171 -6.00 -4.74 -8.88
CA ALA A 171 -6.22 -4.88 -10.31
C ALA A 171 -5.35 -3.91 -11.14
N VAL A 172 -4.99 -2.75 -10.58
CA VAL A 172 -4.10 -1.78 -11.24
C VAL A 172 -2.73 -2.42 -11.50
N PHE A 173 -2.22 -3.22 -10.57
CA PHE A 173 -0.96 -3.95 -10.72
C PHE A 173 -1.04 -5.15 -11.67
N LEU A 174 -2.23 -5.64 -11.99
CA LEU A 174 -2.42 -6.65 -13.04
C LEU A 174 -2.41 -6.03 -14.44
N ILE A 175 -2.92 -4.80 -14.57
CA ILE A 175 -2.93 -4.07 -15.85
C ILE A 175 -1.53 -3.58 -16.22
N ILE A 176 -0.70 -3.20 -15.24
CA ILE A 176 0.63 -2.60 -15.43
C ILE A 176 1.76 -3.68 -15.43
N LYS A 177 1.46 -4.93 -15.79
CA LYS A 177 2.44 -6.02 -15.78
C LYS A 177 3.61 -5.82 -16.74
#